data_AF-A0A6G4ZQT4-F1
#
_entry.id   AF-A0A6G4ZQT4-F1
#
_cell.length_a   1.000
_cell.length_b   1.000
_cell.length_c   1.000
_cell.angle_alpha   90.00
_cell.angle_beta   90.00
_cell.angle_gamma   90.00
#
_symmetry.space_group_name_H-M   'P 1'
#
loop_
_entity.id
_entity.type
_entity.pdbx_description
1 polymer ?
#
loop_
_entity_poly.entity_id
_entity_poly.type
_entity_poly.pdbx_seq_one_letter_code
_entity_poly.pdbx_strand_id
1 'polypeptide(L)'
;MKKAKTAILFLSSLFAFYPLYADLRIPETPLQEKIDLEPHEDELITIERMIFLTEQQLEAQKKIKNLIKEMRHNKDMFLKGEESKLHAYYMIQAGKQCLDLIRSYHLYPLFSSDFMEELAIFTKIGTKHE
;
A
#
# COMPACT_ATOMS: atom_id res chain seq x y z
N MET A 1 -18.17 -57.11 -16.40
CA MET A 1 -17.47 -57.34 -15.10
C MET A 1 -16.19 -56.49 -15.10
N LYS A 2 -16.07 -55.48 -14.22
CA LYS A 2 -15.16 -55.45 -13.04
C LYS A 2 -13.72 -55.87 -13.43
N LYS A 3 -12.62 -55.12 -13.28
CA LYS A 3 -12.16 -53.98 -12.45
C LYS A 3 -10.85 -53.47 -13.11
N ALA A 4 -10.63 -52.17 -13.31
CA ALA A 4 -9.88 -51.23 -12.45
C ALA A 4 -8.42 -51.62 -12.12
N LYS A 5 -7.45 -50.76 -12.48
CA LYS A 5 -6.66 -49.88 -11.56
C LYS A 5 -5.34 -49.42 -12.19
N THR A 6 -5.27 -48.11 -12.39
CA THR A 6 -4.21 -47.15 -12.06
C THR A 6 -2.77 -47.65 -11.85
N ALA A 7 -1.83 -47.03 -12.57
CA ALA A 7 -0.52 -46.65 -12.04
C ALA A 7 -0.04 -45.37 -12.72
N ILE A 8 0.03 -44.32 -11.89
CA ILE A 8 0.69 -43.03 -12.14
C ILE A 8 2.20 -43.24 -12.02
N LEU A 9 3.01 -42.65 -12.89
CA LEU A 9 4.30 -42.03 -12.53
C LEU A 9 4.81 -41.24 -13.74
N PHE A 10 4.76 -39.91 -13.63
CA PHE A 10 5.94 -39.02 -13.53
C PHE A 10 6.68 -38.85 -14.86
N LEU A 11 6.69 -37.64 -15.40
CA LEU A 11 7.89 -36.81 -15.52
C LEU A 11 7.65 -35.58 -16.39
N SER A 12 8.46 -34.55 -16.09
CA SER A 12 8.68 -33.29 -16.81
C SER A 12 7.59 -32.23 -16.59
N SER A 13 7.91 -30.98 -16.21
CA SER A 13 9.20 -30.34 -16.02
C SER A 13 8.97 -28.98 -15.36
N LEU A 14 9.76 -28.69 -14.33
CA LEU A 14 10.35 -27.37 -14.07
C LEU A 14 9.59 -26.17 -14.64
N PHE A 15 8.49 -25.75 -13.99
CA PHE A 15 8.18 -24.33 -14.00
C PHE A 15 9.14 -23.67 -13.03
N ALA A 16 10.18 -23.12 -13.66
CA ALA A 16 11.14 -22.18 -13.13
C ALA A 16 10.62 -21.45 -11.89
N PHE A 17 11.36 -21.61 -10.80
CA PHE A 17 11.53 -20.57 -9.80
C PHE A 17 11.79 -19.27 -10.57
N TYR A 18 10.75 -18.44 -10.71
CA TYR A 18 10.98 -17.02 -10.89
C TYR A 18 11.65 -16.58 -9.60
N PRO A 19 12.91 -16.10 -9.62
CA PRO A 19 13.31 -15.23 -8.55
C PRO A 19 12.34 -14.06 -8.62
N LEU A 20 11.49 -13.97 -7.60
CA LEU A 20 10.74 -12.79 -7.24
C LEU A 20 11.78 -11.70 -6.90
N TYR A 21 12.50 -11.20 -7.91
CA TYR A 21 13.13 -9.91 -7.82
C TYR A 21 11.94 -8.95 -7.76
N ALA A 22 11.51 -8.67 -6.53
CA ALA A 22 11.00 -7.36 -6.21
C ALA A 22 12.10 -6.41 -6.67
N ASP A 23 11.97 -5.95 -7.92
CA ASP A 23 12.69 -4.81 -8.44
C ASP A 23 12.29 -3.68 -7.50
N LEU A 24 13.11 -3.48 -6.47
CA LEU A 24 13.01 -2.39 -5.53
C LEU A 24 13.44 -1.15 -6.31
N ARG A 25 12.65 -0.80 -7.35
CA ARG A 25 12.71 0.51 -7.97
C ARG A 25 12.28 1.44 -6.87
N ILE A 26 13.26 1.94 -6.12
CA ILE A 26 13.11 3.17 -5.39
C ILE A 26 12.62 4.14 -6.46
N PRO A 27 11.36 4.58 -6.42
CA PRO A 27 10.88 5.50 -7.42
C PRO A 27 11.79 6.71 -7.33
N GLU A 28 12.36 7.09 -8.47
CA GLU A 28 12.98 8.39 -8.66
C GLU A 28 11.89 9.47 -8.65
N THR A 29 11.06 9.50 -7.61
CA THR A 29 10.38 10.72 -7.22
C THR A 29 11.46 11.55 -6.56
N PRO A 30 11.95 12.64 -7.18
CA PRO A 30 12.72 13.59 -6.42
C PRO A 30 11.82 14.01 -5.26
N LEU A 31 12.34 13.95 -4.03
CA LEU A 31 11.82 14.74 -2.92
C LEU A 31 11.95 16.21 -3.38
N GLN A 32 11.00 16.66 -4.19
CA GLN A 32 10.86 18.04 -4.64
C GLN A 32 9.76 18.68 -3.81
N GLU A 33 9.80 18.45 -2.49
CA GLU A 33 9.57 19.60 -1.63
C GLU A 33 10.71 20.56 -1.97
N LYS A 34 10.39 21.73 -2.52
CA LYS A 34 11.37 22.79 -2.76
C LYS A 34 11.90 23.17 -1.37
N ILE A 35 12.90 22.45 -0.89
CA ILE A 35 13.69 22.89 0.24
C ILE A 35 14.42 24.10 -0.32
N ASP A 36 13.90 25.28 0.00
CA ASP A 36 14.52 26.56 -0.28
C ASP A 36 15.77 26.63 0.60
N LEU A 37 16.80 25.89 0.17
CA LEU A 37 18.11 25.92 0.79
C LEU A 37 18.69 27.27 0.43
N GLU A 38 18.56 28.23 1.34
CA GLU A 38 19.37 29.44 1.24
C GLU A 38 20.84 29.01 1.08
N PRO A 39 21.58 29.56 0.12
CA PRO A 39 22.91 29.08 -0.28
C PRO A 39 24.01 29.28 0.78
N HIS A 40 23.62 29.59 2.02
CA HIS A 40 24.49 29.91 3.15
C HIS A 40 24.15 29.15 4.44
N GLU A 41 23.27 28.15 4.41
CA GLU A 41 23.07 27.30 5.58
C GLU A 41 24.22 26.32 5.78
N ASP A 42 24.69 26.25 7.03
CA ASP A 42 25.62 25.23 7.52
C ASP A 42 25.13 23.84 7.09
N GLU A 43 26.03 23.04 6.52
CA GLU A 43 25.73 21.68 6.08
C GLU A 43 25.15 20.82 7.22
N LEU A 44 25.53 21.10 8.48
CA LEU A 44 24.95 20.45 9.66
C LEU A 44 23.46 20.78 9.81
N ILE A 45 23.05 22.05 9.63
CA ILE A 45 21.63 22.45 9.69
C ILE A 45 20.84 21.78 8.57
N THR A 46 21.44 21.69 7.39
CA THR A 46 20.83 20.98 6.26
C THR A 46 20.64 19.49 6.58
N ILE A 47 21.65 18.83 7.14
CA ILE A 47 21.57 17.42 7.56
C ILE A 47 20.48 17.24 8.63
N GLU A 48 20.40 18.12 9.63
CA GLU A 48 19.35 18.07 10.66
C GLU A 48 17.94 18.16 10.07
N ARG A 49 17.73 19.05 9.09
CA ARG A 49 16.45 19.14 8.36
C ARG A 49 16.14 17.87 7.58
N MET A 50 17.12 17.30 6.90
CA MET A 50 16.94 16.04 6.17
C MET A 50 16.56 14.90 7.11
N ILE A 51 17.18 14.81 8.29
CA ILE A 51 16.83 13.81 9.31
C ILE A 51 15.39 14.00 9.75
N PHE A 52 15.00 15.23 10.10
CA PHE A 52 13.65 15.53 10.54
C PHE A 52 12.58 15.18 9.50
N LEU A 53 12.79 15.54 8.23
CA LEU A 53 11.87 15.19 7.14
C LEU A 53 11.77 13.67 6.93
N THR A 54 12.91 12.97 7.04
CA THR A 54 12.95 11.51 6.95
C THR A 54 12.15 10.84 8.08
N GLU A 55 12.27 11.36 9.31
CA GLU A 55 11.49 10.86 10.45
C GLU A 55 9.98 11.06 10.25
N GLN A 56 9.56 12.23 9.75
CA GLN A 56 8.15 12.48 9.42
C GLN A 56 7.64 11.51 8.35
N GLN A 57 8.43 11.29 7.30
CA GLN A 57 8.07 10.35 6.23
C GLN A 57 7.97 8.91 6.77
N LEU A 58 8.85 8.52 7.69
CA LEU A 58 8.80 7.21 8.36
C LEU A 58 7.51 7.06 9.19
N GLU A 59 7.11 8.07 9.95
CA GLU A 59 5.85 8.04 10.70
C GLU A 59 4.62 7.96 9.78
N ALA A 60 4.64 8.66 8.64
CA ALA A 60 3.60 8.54 7.64
C ALA A 60 3.50 7.12 7.06
N GLN A 61 4.64 6.48 6.76
CA GLN A 61 4.69 5.09 6.29
C GLN A 61 4.15 4.11 7.35
N LYS A 62 4.50 4.30 8.63
CA LYS A 62 3.94 3.50 9.73
C LYS A 62 2.42 3.65 9.83
N LYS A 63 1.91 4.88 9.67
CA LYS A 63 0.47 5.16 9.68
C LYS A 63 -0.24 4.49 8.49
N ILE A 64 0.30 4.60 7.27
CA ILE A 64 -0.21 3.91 6.08
C ILE A 64 -0.28 2.40 6.31
N LYS A 65 0.78 1.80 6.87
CA LYS A 65 0.82 0.36 7.21
C LYS A 65 -0.32 -0.04 8.15
N ASN A 66 -0.62 0.77 9.17
CA ASN A 66 -1.70 0.49 10.11
C ASN A 66 -3.07 0.62 9.44
N LEU A 67 -3.29 1.66 8.62
CA LEU A 67 -4.53 1.84 7.87
C LEU A 67 -4.79 0.66 6.91
N ILE A 68 -3.76 0.15 6.23
CA ILE A 68 -3.88 -1.04 5.38
C ILE A 68 -4.33 -2.27 6.20
N LYS A 69 -3.80 -2.45 7.41
CA LYS A 69 -4.23 -3.54 8.29
C LYS A 69 -5.69 -3.39 8.72
N GLU A 70 -6.09 -2.18 9.12
CA GLU A 70 -7.46 -1.87 9.50
C GLU A 70 -8.44 -2.11 8.35
N MET A 71 -8.10 -1.67 7.14
CA MET A 71 -8.91 -1.93 5.95
C MET A 71 -9.10 -3.42 5.70
N ARG A 72 -8.01 -4.21 5.75
CA ARG A 72 -8.08 -5.66 5.54
C ARG A 72 -8.94 -6.34 6.60
N HIS A 73 -8.76 -5.97 7.86
CA HIS A 73 -9.59 -6.49 8.95
C HIS A 73 -11.08 -6.18 8.73
N ASN A 74 -11.43 -4.92 8.44
CA ASN A 74 -12.81 -4.53 8.20
C ASN A 74 -13.40 -5.18 6.93
N LYS A 75 -12.59 -5.39 5.90
CA LYS A 75 -12.99 -6.14 4.69
C LYS A 75 -13.35 -7.59 5.05
N ASP A 76 -12.53 -8.25 5.85
CA ASP A 76 -12.78 -9.63 6.30
C ASP A 76 -14.06 -9.72 7.13
N MET A 77 -14.29 -8.76 8.03
CA MET A 77 -15.51 -8.70 8.84
C MET A 77 -16.76 -8.43 7.98
N PHE A 78 -16.66 -7.49 7.03
CA PHE A 78 -17.72 -7.20 6.06
C PHE A 78 -18.14 -8.45 5.27
N LEU A 79 -17.16 -9.22 4.78
CA LEU A 79 -17.40 -10.43 3.99
C LEU A 79 -18.03 -11.57 4.81
N LYS A 80 -17.82 -11.60 6.12
CA LYS A 80 -18.48 -12.55 7.04
C LYS A 80 -19.93 -12.17 7.34
N GLY A 81 -20.36 -10.96 7.00
CA GLY A 81 -21.73 -10.48 7.21
C GLY A 81 -22.02 -9.96 8.62
N GLU A 82 -21.04 -9.97 9.52
CA GLU A 82 -21.13 -9.35 10.85
C GLU A 82 -21.07 -7.83 10.69
N GLU A 83 -22.02 -7.10 11.30
CA GLU A 83 -22.07 -5.62 11.32
C GLU A 83 -21.67 -4.95 9.98
N SER A 84 -22.11 -5.53 8.86
CA SER A 84 -21.52 -5.28 7.55
C SER A 84 -21.50 -3.80 7.16
N LYS A 85 -22.55 -3.04 7.48
CA LYS A 85 -22.57 -1.59 7.22
C LYS A 85 -21.51 -0.82 8.02
N LEU A 86 -21.29 -1.18 9.28
CA LEU A 86 -20.31 -0.53 10.14
C LEU A 86 -18.88 -0.82 9.67
N HIS A 87 -18.58 -2.09 9.38
CA HIS A 87 -17.28 -2.46 8.84
C HIS A 87 -17.03 -1.88 7.44
N ALA A 88 -18.05 -1.81 6.58
CA ALA A 88 -17.94 -1.11 5.30
C ALA A 88 -17.60 0.38 5.49
N TYR A 89 -18.24 1.05 6.45
CA TYR A 89 -17.93 2.44 6.79
C TYR A 89 -16.48 2.61 7.26
N TYR A 90 -16.00 1.79 8.19
CA TYR A 90 -14.61 1.87 8.67
C TYR A 90 -13.58 1.53 7.60
N MET A 91 -13.87 0.54 6.74
CA MET A 91 -13.02 0.22 5.59
C MET A 91 -12.90 1.42 4.65
N ILE A 92 -14.01 2.11 4.34
CA ILE A 92 -14.02 3.30 3.47
C ILE A 92 -13.23 4.45 4.11
N GLN A 93 -13.43 4.71 5.40
CA GLN A 93 -12.71 5.77 6.13
C GLN A 93 -11.20 5.52 6.15
N ALA A 94 -10.77 4.32 6.50
CA ALA A 94 -9.37 3.95 6.50
C ALA A 94 -8.76 4.03 5.08
N GLY A 95 -9.52 3.62 4.06
CA GLY A 95 -9.12 3.74 2.65
C GLY A 95 -8.92 5.19 2.20
N LYS A 96 -9.84 6.10 2.54
CA LYS A 96 -9.71 7.53 2.27
C LYS A 96 -8.44 8.10 2.90
N GLN A 97 -8.25 7.88 4.20
CA GLN A 97 -7.07 8.36 4.93
C GLN A 97 -5.75 7.81 4.36
N CYS A 98 -5.76 6.54 3.94
CA CYS A 98 -4.62 5.88 3.32
C CYS A 98 -4.26 6.56 1.99
N LEU A 99 -5.24 6.80 1.13
CA LEU A 99 -5.04 7.46 -0.15
C LEU A 99 -4.51 8.90 0.02
N ASP A 100 -5.06 9.64 0.98
CA ASP A 100 -4.63 11.01 1.26
C ASP A 100 -3.17 11.06 1.72
N LEU A 101 -2.74 10.13 2.59
CA LEU A 101 -1.33 10.04 3.00
C LEU A 101 -0.42 9.63 1.84
N ILE A 102 -0.83 8.67 1.01
CA ILE A 102 -0.05 8.27 -0.19
C ILE A 102 0.12 9.46 -1.13
N ARG A 103 -0.90 10.31 -1.27
CA ARG A 103 -0.84 11.51 -2.09
C ARG A 103 0.06 12.58 -1.49
N SER A 104 -0.11 12.90 -0.22
CA SER A 104 0.65 13.96 0.45
C SER A 104 2.17 13.67 0.51
N TYR A 105 2.55 12.40 0.54
CA TYR A 105 3.95 11.98 0.57
C TYR A 105 4.46 11.46 -0.78
N HIS A 106 3.72 11.69 -1.87
CA HIS A 106 4.09 11.30 -3.24
C HIS A 106 4.46 9.81 -3.41
N LEU A 107 3.83 8.93 -2.64
CA LEU A 107 4.17 7.49 -2.58
C LEU A 107 3.45 6.65 -3.64
N TYR A 108 2.67 7.27 -4.55
CA TYR A 108 1.90 6.58 -5.60
C TYR A 108 2.68 5.46 -6.33
N PRO A 109 3.93 5.68 -6.77
CA PRO A 109 4.67 4.67 -7.53
C PRO A 109 5.02 3.40 -6.75
N LEU A 110 4.93 3.42 -5.41
CA LEU A 110 5.29 2.29 -4.54
C LEU A 110 4.16 1.26 -4.39
N PHE A 111 2.95 1.59 -4.82
CA PHE A 111 1.78 0.76 -4.64
C PHE A 111 1.31 0.20 -5.98
N SER A 112 0.73 -1.00 -5.95
CA SER A 112 0.16 -1.61 -7.17
C SER A 112 -1.03 -0.79 -7.69
N SER A 113 -1.23 -0.82 -9.00
CA SER A 113 -2.39 -0.21 -9.67
C SER A 113 -3.70 -0.65 -9.03
N ASP A 114 -3.84 -1.95 -8.77
CA ASP A 114 -5.07 -2.57 -8.26
C ASP A 114 -5.42 -2.05 -6.86
N PHE A 115 -4.40 -1.90 -6.01
CA PHE A 115 -4.58 -1.33 -4.68
C PHE A 115 -4.99 0.15 -4.75
N MET A 116 -4.36 0.92 -5.64
CA MET A 116 -4.71 2.33 -5.83
C MET A 116 -6.12 2.51 -6.41
N GLU A 117 -6.56 1.61 -7.29
CA GLU A 117 -7.93 1.59 -7.80
C GLU A 117 -8.94 1.24 -6.70
N GLU A 118 -8.65 0.24 -5.86
CA GLU A 118 -9.46 -0.09 -4.69
C GLU A 118 -9.62 1.12 -3.76
N LEU A 119 -8.53 1.83 -3.45
CA LEU A 119 -8.57 3.07 -2.67
C LEU A 119 -9.41 4.18 -3.33
N ALA A 120 -9.28 4.34 -4.65
CA ALA A 120 -10.03 5.35 -5.41
C ALA A 120 -11.53 5.05 -5.45
N ILE A 121 -11.95 3.79 -5.35
CA ILE A 121 -13.37 3.43 -5.22
C ILE A 121 -13.92 3.90 -3.88
N PHE A 122 -13.17 3.74 -2.79
CA PHE A 122 -13.63 4.16 -1.45
C PHE A 122 -13.86 5.67 -1.35
N THR A 123 -13.06 6.48 -2.05
CA THR A 123 -13.28 7.94 -2.06
C THR A 123 -14.57 8.33 -2.79
N LYS A 124 -14.91 7.65 -3.89
CA LYS A 124 -16.14 7.88 -4.67
C LYS A 124 -17.42 7.47 -3.94
N ILE A 125 -17.36 6.45 -3.10
CA ILE A 125 -18.54 5.98 -2.35
C ILE A 125 -18.93 6.99 -1.26
N GLY A 126 -17.94 7.60 -0.61
CA GLY A 126 -18.19 8.50 0.50
C GLY A 126 -18.54 9.95 0.13
N THR A 127 -18.68 10.30 -1.16
CA THR A 127 -19.13 11.64 -1.62
C THR A 127 -20.59 11.67 -2.06
N LYS A 128 -21.32 10.55 -1.98
CA LYS A 128 -22.74 10.46 -2.36
C LYS A 128 -23.73 10.68 -1.21
N HIS A 129 -23.23 11.01 -0.01
CA HIS A 129 -24.04 11.09 1.22
C HIS A 129 -23.88 12.40 2.01
N GLU A 130 -23.30 13.43 1.41
CA GLU A 130 -23.46 14.83 1.85
C GLU A 130 -24.51 15.52 0.97
#